data_AF-A0A7W0YDN9-F1
#
_entry.id   AF-A0A7W0YDN9-F1
#
_cell.length_a   1.000
_cell.length_b   1.000
_cell.length_c   1.000
_cell.angle_alpha   90.00
_cell.angle_beta   90.00
_cell.angle_gamma   90.00
#
_symmetry.space_group_name_H-M   'P 1'
#
loop_
_entity.id
_entity.type
_entity.pdbx_description
1 polymer ?
#
loop_
_entity_poly.entity_id
_entity_poly.type
_entity_poly.pdbx_seq_one_letter_code
_entity_poly.pdbx_strand_id
1 'polypeptide(L)'
;MKLSPKTKRLLWTCGVLLVLLLAGGGLFTWIKFFRQEKQVFANEAEQFKYGSLGAEGDRGIPYYLWLVLPRVFPDLMPGPGGYKSFGVVWEEGHEIPVGFSKKTVGFERITNNCAICHTATWRAREEETPHVVIAAGSPVRLQEMLRFLFKAAHDPRFNADSIMTEIRLVSANDYGNGGLSFIDRQIYRYLLIPLTKKALLEQEKQFTWMNRYVSNNQPKPPWGPGRDDAMNLTKYFMTSMPEDDTVGPTDFPSIWNLGIRSGKDKAGKQMLLNWTGDTPAVRSVLIDSALGLGAPPRPWFLQRMADLDRYLSNLPPPAWPFGHANPINQALAAEGQKIYARDCASCHVPRGEFTNKVIPIAQIGTDPERMHSWSKAAAEEANRKVKEMGIDRPLMTELDPYGYVSPPLDGLWMRAPYLHNGSV
;
A
#
# COMPACT_ATOMS: atom_id res chain seq x y z
N MET A 1 -47.03 -30.69 -37.70
CA MET A 1 -46.11 -30.96 -38.84
C MET A 1 -44.89 -31.73 -38.34
N LYS A 2 -44.60 -32.93 -38.87
CA LYS A 2 -43.34 -33.66 -38.57
C LYS A 2 -42.23 -33.06 -39.45
N LEU A 3 -41.23 -32.43 -38.83
CA LEU A 3 -40.05 -31.89 -39.55
C LEU A 3 -39.36 -32.99 -40.37
N SER A 4 -38.94 -32.65 -41.59
CA SER A 4 -38.21 -33.59 -42.45
C SER A 4 -36.88 -34.00 -41.80
N PRO A 5 -36.37 -35.22 -42.04
CA PRO A 5 -35.07 -35.67 -41.50
C PRO A 5 -33.90 -34.72 -41.84
N LYS A 6 -33.92 -34.11 -43.04
CA LYS A 6 -32.92 -33.11 -43.45
C LYS A 6 -33.01 -31.83 -42.62
N THR A 7 -34.23 -31.34 -42.37
CA THR A 7 -34.47 -30.15 -41.54
C THR A 7 -34.07 -30.40 -40.09
N LYS A 8 -34.35 -31.60 -39.55
CA LYS A 8 -33.90 -31.99 -38.20
C LYS A 8 -32.38 -32.02 -38.09
N ARG A 9 -31.69 -32.59 -39.09
CA ARG A 9 -30.21 -32.65 -39.12
C ARG A 9 -29.60 -31.24 -39.22
N LEU A 10 -30.16 -30.37 -40.05
CA LEU A 10 -29.72 -28.98 -40.19
C LEU A 10 -29.91 -28.17 -38.89
N LEU A 11 -31.10 -28.26 -38.28
CA LEU A 11 -31.37 -27.59 -37.00
C LEU A 11 -30.45 -28.10 -35.89
N TRP A 12 -30.15 -29.41 -35.88
CA TRP A 12 -29.22 -29.99 -34.92
C TRP A 12 -27.79 -29.50 -35.16
N THR A 13 -27.31 -29.44 -36.41
CA THR A 13 -25.99 -28.87 -36.72
C THR A 13 -25.91 -27.38 -36.37
N CYS A 14 -26.95 -26.59 -36.67
CA CYS A 14 -26.99 -25.17 -36.28
C CYS A 14 -27.01 -25.01 -34.75
N GLY A 15 -27.75 -25.87 -34.04
CA GLY A 15 -27.77 -25.88 -32.58
C GLY A 15 -26.40 -26.22 -31.99
N VAL A 16 -25.72 -27.24 -32.51
CA VAL A 16 -24.36 -27.60 -32.09
C VAL A 16 -23.37 -26.47 -32.38
N LEU A 17 -23.42 -25.85 -33.56
CA LEU A 17 -22.56 -24.71 -33.90
C LEU A 17 -22.81 -23.51 -32.99
N LEU A 18 -24.08 -23.22 -32.66
CA LEU A 18 -24.42 -22.15 -31.72
C LEU A 18 -23.85 -22.43 -30.33
N VAL A 19 -23.98 -23.67 -29.83
CA VAL A 19 -23.41 -24.07 -28.53
C VAL A 19 -21.89 -23.94 -28.55
N LEU A 20 -21.21 -24.36 -29.61
CA LEU A 20 -19.75 -24.22 -29.74
C LEU A 20 -19.31 -22.76 -29.80
N LEU A 21 -20.06 -21.90 -30.50
CA LEU A 21 -19.80 -20.46 -30.54
C LEU A 21 -19.98 -19.80 -29.18
N LEU A 22 -21.06 -20.14 -28.46
CA LEU A 22 -21.30 -19.64 -27.10
C LEU A 22 -20.24 -20.14 -26.12
N ALA A 23 -19.85 -21.41 -26.21
CA ALA A 23 -18.78 -21.97 -25.40
C ALA A 23 -17.42 -21.32 -25.71
N GLY A 24 -17.11 -21.11 -26.99
CA GLY A 24 -15.90 -20.43 -27.43
C GLY A 24 -15.85 -18.96 -26.99
N GLY A 25 -16.96 -18.24 -27.13
CA GLY A 25 -17.10 -16.85 -26.65
C GLY A 25 -17.01 -16.75 -25.12
N GLY A 26 -17.63 -17.69 -24.41
CA GLY A 26 -17.52 -17.80 -22.96
C GLY A 26 -16.09 -18.05 -22.49
N LEU A 27 -15.40 -19.02 -23.12
CA LEU A 27 -13.99 -19.31 -22.83
C LEU A 27 -13.08 -18.12 -23.15
N PHE A 28 -13.28 -17.47 -24.29
CA PHE A 28 -12.55 -16.26 -24.68
C PHE A 28 -12.72 -15.15 -23.64
N THR A 29 -13.97 -14.88 -23.23
CA THR A 29 -14.29 -13.86 -22.25
C THR A 29 -13.67 -14.19 -20.89
N TRP A 30 -13.78 -15.44 -20.45
CA TRP A 30 -13.15 -15.91 -19.22
C TRP A 30 -11.64 -15.69 -19.26
N ILE A 31 -10.97 -16.15 -20.32
CA ILE A 31 -9.51 -16.03 -20.47
C ILE A 31 -9.07 -14.57 -20.46
N LYS A 32 -9.75 -13.69 -21.22
CA LYS A 32 -9.31 -12.30 -21.41
C LYS A 32 -9.68 -11.35 -20.27
N PHE A 33 -10.68 -11.68 -19.46
CA PHE A 33 -11.21 -10.73 -18.46
C PHE A 33 -11.29 -11.27 -17.03
N PHE A 34 -11.33 -12.59 -16.82
CA PHE A 34 -11.61 -13.17 -15.49
C PHE A 34 -10.57 -14.18 -15.00
N ARG A 35 -9.79 -14.80 -15.89
CA ARG A 35 -8.78 -15.80 -15.54
C ARG A 35 -7.76 -15.21 -14.57
N GLN A 36 -7.63 -15.83 -13.40
CA GLN A 36 -6.65 -15.43 -12.40
C GLN A 36 -5.48 -16.42 -12.38
N GLU A 37 -4.26 -15.88 -12.32
CA GLU A 37 -3.05 -16.67 -12.11
C GLU A 37 -2.59 -16.55 -10.67
N LYS A 38 -2.14 -17.68 -10.11
CA LYS A 38 -1.56 -17.70 -8.77
C LYS A 38 -0.15 -17.13 -8.86
N GLN A 39 0.20 -16.25 -7.92
CA GLN A 39 1.58 -15.83 -7.74
C GLN A 39 2.27 -16.84 -6.81
N VAL A 40 3.51 -17.18 -7.14
CA VAL A 40 4.37 -18.05 -6.33
C VAL A 40 5.66 -17.29 -6.09
N PHE A 41 6.09 -17.22 -4.84
CA PHE A 41 7.28 -16.50 -4.42
C PHE A 41 8.26 -17.45 -3.76
N ALA A 42 9.56 -17.13 -3.86
CA ALA A 42 10.61 -17.97 -3.29
C ALA A 42 10.56 -18.01 -1.74
N ASN A 43 10.13 -16.90 -1.12
CA ASN A 43 10.02 -16.77 0.33
C ASN A 43 9.06 -15.61 0.69
N GLU A 44 8.83 -15.44 1.99
CA GLU A 44 7.92 -14.42 2.53
C GLU A 44 8.43 -12.99 2.31
N ALA A 45 9.75 -12.76 2.23
CA ALA A 45 10.30 -11.44 1.92
C ALA A 45 9.95 -11.01 0.48
N GLU A 46 10.12 -11.92 -0.49
CA GLU A 46 9.70 -11.70 -1.88
C GLU A 46 8.19 -11.47 -1.99
N GLN A 47 7.39 -12.28 -1.26
CA GLN A 47 5.94 -12.11 -1.23
C GLN A 47 5.52 -10.80 -0.54
N PHE A 48 6.25 -10.32 0.46
CA PHE A 48 6.00 -9.02 1.07
C PHE A 48 6.25 -7.90 0.06
N LYS A 49 7.36 -7.95 -0.69
CA LYS A 49 7.74 -6.93 -1.67
C LYS A 49 6.79 -6.86 -2.86
N TYR A 50 6.38 -8.00 -3.41
CA TYR A 50 5.72 -8.09 -4.72
C TYR A 50 4.37 -8.83 -4.72
N GLY A 51 3.95 -9.35 -3.57
CA GLY A 51 2.72 -10.11 -3.44
C GLY A 51 1.46 -9.25 -3.55
N SER A 52 0.46 -9.82 -4.21
CA SER A 52 -0.87 -9.25 -4.35
C SER A 52 -1.63 -9.18 -3.02
N LEU A 53 -2.35 -8.08 -2.82
CA LEU A 53 -3.45 -7.96 -1.84
C LEU A 53 -4.83 -8.26 -2.45
N GLY A 54 -4.88 -8.76 -3.69
CA GLY A 54 -6.08 -9.19 -4.40
C GLY A 54 -6.97 -8.08 -4.91
N ALA A 55 -6.50 -6.83 -4.90
CA ALA A 55 -7.22 -5.66 -5.39
C ALA A 55 -7.19 -5.52 -6.92
N GLU A 56 -6.55 -6.43 -7.67
CA GLU A 56 -6.32 -6.25 -9.11
C GLU A 56 -7.61 -6.14 -9.91
N GLY A 57 -8.63 -6.93 -9.55
CA GLY A 57 -9.94 -6.89 -10.21
C GLY A 57 -10.65 -5.54 -10.05
N ASP A 58 -10.44 -4.89 -8.90
CA ASP A 58 -11.27 -3.78 -8.43
C ASP A 58 -10.57 -2.42 -8.62
N ARG A 59 -9.24 -2.37 -8.45
CA ARG A 59 -8.41 -1.15 -8.52
C ARG A 59 -7.17 -1.28 -9.40
N GLY A 60 -6.91 -2.46 -9.98
CA GLY A 60 -5.69 -2.71 -10.74
C GLY A 60 -5.63 -1.94 -12.06
N ILE A 61 -4.51 -1.25 -12.31
CA ILE A 61 -4.23 -0.58 -13.58
C ILE A 61 -3.64 -1.60 -14.56
N PRO A 62 -4.09 -1.69 -15.83
CA PRO A 62 -3.43 -2.53 -16.83
C PRO A 62 -1.92 -2.26 -16.90
N TYR A 63 -1.10 -3.31 -16.84
CA TYR A 63 0.35 -3.18 -16.65
C TYR A 63 1.02 -2.28 -17.70
N TYR A 64 0.76 -2.51 -18.99
CA TYR A 64 1.38 -1.72 -20.05
C TYR A 64 0.91 -0.27 -20.06
N LEU A 65 -0.32 0.00 -19.63
CA LEU A 65 -0.81 1.36 -19.45
C LEU A 65 -0.02 2.04 -18.33
N TRP A 66 0.04 1.43 -17.14
CA TRP A 66 0.83 1.93 -16.01
C TRP A 66 2.28 2.19 -16.43
N LEU A 67 2.93 1.22 -17.07
CA LEU A 67 4.34 1.30 -17.49
C LEU A 67 4.65 2.55 -18.32
N VAL A 68 3.74 2.95 -19.21
CA VAL A 68 3.99 4.07 -20.14
C VAL A 68 3.47 5.42 -19.64
N LEU A 69 2.67 5.47 -18.58
CA LEU A 69 2.13 6.75 -18.07
C LEU A 69 3.23 7.81 -17.85
N PRO A 70 4.38 7.50 -17.21
CA PRO A 70 5.43 8.50 -17.04
C PRO A 70 6.07 8.99 -18.35
N ARG A 71 5.98 8.22 -19.45
CA ARG A 71 6.47 8.62 -20.77
C ARG A 71 5.49 9.49 -21.52
N VAL A 72 4.19 9.25 -21.34
CA VAL A 72 3.11 10.08 -21.92
C VAL A 72 3.02 11.44 -21.22
N PHE A 73 3.28 11.45 -19.89
CA PHE A 73 3.11 12.62 -19.02
C PHE A 73 4.39 12.99 -18.26
N PRO A 74 5.55 13.18 -18.91
CA PRO A 74 6.81 13.47 -18.23
C PRO A 74 6.76 14.81 -17.48
N ASP A 75 5.97 15.77 -17.96
CA ASP A 75 5.73 17.09 -17.38
C ASP A 75 4.88 17.05 -16.09
N LEU A 76 4.15 15.95 -15.85
CA LEU A 76 3.37 15.76 -14.62
C LEU A 76 4.16 15.02 -13.53
N MET A 77 5.36 14.53 -13.84
CA MET A 77 6.23 13.83 -12.90
C MET A 77 6.95 14.82 -11.97
N PRO A 78 7.24 14.45 -10.71
CA PRO A 78 8.00 15.31 -9.79
C PRO A 78 9.47 15.47 -10.19
N GLY A 79 9.99 14.59 -11.05
CA GLY A 79 11.36 14.66 -11.57
C GLY A 79 11.63 13.60 -12.64
N PRO A 80 12.86 13.56 -13.17
CA PRO A 80 13.26 12.56 -14.16
C PRO A 80 13.29 11.14 -13.58
N GLY A 81 13.29 10.12 -14.45
CA GLY A 81 13.43 8.71 -14.04
C GLY A 81 12.11 7.96 -13.83
N GLY A 82 10.99 8.51 -14.29
CA GLY A 82 9.68 7.85 -14.23
C GLY A 82 9.24 7.62 -12.79
N TYR A 83 8.71 6.43 -12.47
CA TYR A 83 8.19 6.14 -11.13
C TYR A 83 9.22 6.31 -10.00
N LYS A 84 10.52 6.17 -10.26
CA LYS A 84 11.58 6.42 -9.26
C LYS A 84 11.56 7.85 -8.71
N SER A 85 11.06 8.83 -9.48
CA SER A 85 10.94 10.21 -9.03
C SER A 85 9.97 10.39 -7.85
N PHE A 86 9.04 9.45 -7.64
CA PHE A 86 8.19 9.42 -6.44
C PHE A 86 8.90 8.85 -5.20
N GLY A 87 10.16 8.45 -5.28
CA GLY A 87 10.88 7.85 -4.15
C GLY A 87 10.49 6.39 -3.86
N VAL A 88 9.89 5.67 -4.83
CA VAL A 88 9.66 4.23 -4.69
C VAL A 88 10.99 3.48 -4.69
N VAL A 89 11.10 2.45 -3.86
CA VAL A 89 12.29 1.58 -3.82
C VAL A 89 12.27 0.62 -5.00
N TRP A 90 13.44 0.43 -5.63
CA TRP A 90 13.59 -0.45 -6.79
C TRP A 90 14.83 -1.31 -6.64
N GLU A 91 14.66 -2.63 -6.68
CA GLU A 91 15.75 -3.59 -6.61
C GLU A 91 16.37 -3.84 -7.99
N GLU A 92 17.68 -4.01 -8.02
CA GLU A 92 18.38 -4.41 -9.23
C GLU A 92 17.80 -5.74 -9.78
N GLY A 93 17.69 -5.83 -11.10
CA GLY A 93 17.14 -7.01 -11.78
C GLY A 93 15.61 -7.17 -11.73
N HIS A 94 14.89 -6.32 -11.01
CA HIS A 94 13.43 -6.40 -10.91
C HIS A 94 12.72 -5.49 -11.93
N GLU A 95 11.67 -6.03 -12.55
CA GLU A 95 10.87 -5.34 -13.58
C GLU A 95 9.99 -4.22 -13.02
N ILE A 96 9.56 -4.34 -11.76
CA ILE A 96 8.66 -3.38 -11.09
C ILE A 96 9.26 -2.96 -9.73
N PRO A 97 8.91 -1.76 -9.23
CA PRO A 97 9.39 -1.32 -7.93
C PRO A 97 8.83 -2.17 -6.79
N VAL A 98 9.55 -2.21 -5.68
CA VAL A 98 9.06 -2.80 -4.43
C VAL A 98 7.80 -2.06 -3.99
N GLY A 99 6.79 -2.80 -3.49
CA GLY A 99 5.51 -2.21 -3.15
C GLY A 99 4.44 -2.32 -4.24
N PHE A 100 4.79 -2.89 -5.39
CA PHE A 100 3.90 -3.12 -6.51
C PHE A 100 3.74 -4.62 -6.74
N SER A 101 2.52 -5.05 -7.05
CA SER A 101 2.21 -6.41 -7.44
C SER A 101 1.75 -6.44 -8.90
N LYS A 102 2.44 -7.24 -9.72
CA LYS A 102 1.99 -7.59 -11.08
C LYS A 102 1.30 -8.95 -11.03
N LYS A 103 0.00 -8.99 -11.34
CA LYS A 103 -0.79 -10.23 -11.33
C LYS A 103 -1.82 -10.26 -12.46
N THR A 104 -2.02 -11.43 -13.04
CA THR A 104 -3.01 -11.66 -14.09
C THR A 104 -4.40 -11.82 -13.49
N VAL A 105 -5.31 -10.93 -13.86
CA VAL A 105 -6.78 -11.06 -13.70
C VAL A 105 -7.40 -10.68 -15.05
N GLY A 106 -7.58 -11.69 -15.90
CA GLY A 106 -7.84 -11.57 -17.34
C GLY A 106 -6.60 -11.13 -18.14
N PHE A 107 -6.00 -10.03 -17.71
CA PHE A 107 -4.74 -9.47 -18.22
C PHE A 107 -3.85 -9.04 -17.05
N GLU A 108 -2.58 -8.75 -17.31
CA GLU A 108 -1.65 -8.27 -16.28
C GLU A 108 -2.08 -6.90 -15.75
N ARG A 109 -2.22 -6.81 -14.42
CA ARG A 109 -2.55 -5.59 -13.70
C ARG A 109 -1.53 -5.28 -12.64
N ILE A 110 -1.37 -3.99 -12.35
CA ILE A 110 -0.54 -3.47 -11.28
C ILE A 110 -1.43 -2.93 -10.16
N THR A 111 -1.09 -3.33 -8.95
CA THR A 111 -1.64 -2.82 -7.69
C THR A 111 -0.51 -2.49 -6.72
N ASN A 112 -0.81 -1.73 -5.68
CA ASN A 112 0.10 -1.51 -4.57
C ASN A 112 -0.13 -2.52 -3.44
N ASN A 113 0.91 -2.84 -2.69
CA ASN A 113 0.85 -3.62 -1.46
C ASN A 113 1.55 -2.86 -0.31
N CYS A 114 1.63 -3.47 0.88
CA CYS A 114 2.18 -2.85 2.08
C CYS A 114 3.64 -2.36 1.92
N ALA A 115 4.43 -3.00 1.07
CA ALA A 115 5.85 -2.71 0.92
C ALA A 115 6.13 -1.34 0.28
N ILE A 116 5.13 -0.68 -0.35
CA ILE A 116 5.32 0.67 -0.90
C ILE A 116 5.58 1.69 0.20
N CYS A 117 4.90 1.55 1.34
CA CYS A 117 5.05 2.39 2.52
C CYS A 117 6.12 1.84 3.48
N HIS A 118 6.36 0.53 3.43
CA HIS A 118 7.20 -0.17 4.41
C HIS A 118 8.45 -0.84 3.80
N THR A 119 9.14 -0.12 2.91
CA THR A 119 10.46 -0.51 2.40
C THR A 119 11.33 0.72 2.23
N ALA A 120 12.57 0.64 2.72
CA ALA A 120 13.58 1.69 2.58
C ALA A 120 14.87 1.13 1.99
N THR A 121 15.85 2.00 1.81
CA THR A 121 17.20 1.62 1.39
C THR A 121 18.26 2.33 2.21
N TRP A 122 19.42 1.71 2.36
CA TRP A 122 20.62 2.38 2.85
C TRP A 122 21.81 2.09 1.92
N ARG A 123 22.79 2.99 1.90
CA ARG A 123 24.07 2.80 1.19
C ARG A 123 25.19 3.42 2.03
N ALA A 124 26.37 2.81 2.03
CA ALA A 124 27.52 3.37 2.75
C ALA A 124 28.20 4.50 1.98
N ARG A 125 28.11 4.44 0.65
CA ARG A 125 28.69 5.39 -0.30
C ARG A 125 27.66 5.75 -1.35
N GLU A 126 27.79 6.92 -1.95
CA GLU A 126 26.83 7.40 -2.95
C GLU A 126 26.80 6.52 -4.20
N GLU A 127 27.93 5.94 -4.59
CA GLU A 127 28.08 5.13 -5.79
C GLU A 127 27.64 3.67 -5.61
N GLU A 128 27.33 3.26 -4.38
CA GLU A 128 26.94 1.89 -4.07
C GLU A 128 25.46 1.64 -4.43
N THR A 129 25.17 0.46 -4.98
CA THR A 129 23.79 -0.03 -5.12
C THR A 129 23.13 -0.06 -3.75
N PRO A 130 22.02 0.68 -3.53
CA PRO A 130 21.38 0.72 -2.22
C PRO A 130 20.89 -0.65 -1.76
N HIS A 131 21.15 -0.99 -0.50
CA HIS A 131 20.66 -2.19 0.16
C HIS A 131 19.19 -2.00 0.50
N VAL A 132 18.32 -2.85 -0.02
CA VAL A 132 16.88 -2.81 0.26
C VAL A 132 16.58 -3.44 1.62
N VAL A 133 15.80 -2.73 2.42
CA VAL A 133 15.35 -3.15 3.74
C VAL A 133 13.82 -3.08 3.78
N ILE A 134 13.20 -4.25 3.84
CA ILE A 134 11.76 -4.38 4.06
C ILE A 134 11.39 -4.05 5.51
N ALA A 135 10.11 -3.74 5.73
CA ALA A 135 9.56 -3.34 7.02
C ALA A 135 10.15 -2.05 7.62
N ALA A 136 10.90 -1.26 6.83
CA ALA A 136 11.40 0.08 7.15
C ALA A 136 10.43 1.17 6.66
N GLY A 137 10.48 2.39 7.21
CA GLY A 137 9.72 3.53 6.67
C GLY A 137 10.20 3.95 5.28
N SER A 138 9.30 3.96 4.29
CA SER A 138 9.63 4.31 2.91
C SER A 138 9.77 5.82 2.70
N PRO A 139 10.60 6.32 1.77
CA PRO A 139 10.64 7.73 1.40
C PRO A 139 9.58 8.11 0.35
N VAL A 140 8.67 7.20 -0.02
CA VAL A 140 7.71 7.39 -1.12
C VAL A 140 6.84 8.64 -0.92
N ARG A 141 6.62 9.39 -2.02
CA ARG A 141 5.75 10.56 -2.10
C ARG A 141 4.34 10.12 -2.52
N LEU A 142 3.64 9.42 -1.64
CA LEU A 142 2.37 8.75 -1.96
C LEU A 142 1.29 9.72 -2.46
N GLN A 143 1.16 10.90 -1.84
CA GLN A 143 0.20 11.93 -2.26
C GLN A 143 0.48 12.42 -3.68
N GLU A 144 1.75 12.63 -4.02
CA GLU A 144 2.16 13.10 -5.34
C GLU A 144 1.89 12.03 -6.41
N MET A 145 2.09 10.75 -6.08
CA MET A 145 1.77 9.65 -6.98
C MET A 145 0.26 9.56 -7.27
N LEU A 146 -0.60 9.73 -6.25
CA LEU A 146 -2.06 9.81 -6.44
C LEU A 146 -2.44 11.00 -7.32
N ARG A 147 -1.91 12.19 -7.01
CA ARG A 147 -2.13 13.41 -7.80
C ARG A 147 -1.67 13.26 -9.25
N PHE A 148 -0.56 12.58 -9.50
CA PHE A 148 -0.09 12.28 -10.85
C PHE A 148 -1.13 11.47 -11.63
N LEU A 149 -1.65 10.38 -11.05
CA LEU A 149 -2.65 9.54 -11.72
C LEU A 149 -3.92 10.32 -12.06
N PHE A 150 -4.41 11.17 -11.15
CA PHE A 150 -5.59 11.99 -11.39
C PHE A 150 -5.34 13.09 -12.44
N LYS A 151 -4.22 13.82 -12.34
CA LYS A 151 -3.84 14.82 -13.35
C LYS A 151 -3.69 14.19 -14.73
N ALA A 152 -3.03 13.04 -14.82
CA ALA A 152 -2.92 12.29 -16.06
C ALA A 152 -4.31 11.91 -16.61
N ALA A 153 -5.24 11.45 -15.76
CA ALA A 153 -6.59 11.09 -16.19
C ALA A 153 -7.41 12.29 -16.73
N HIS A 154 -7.15 13.52 -16.28
CA HIS A 154 -7.76 14.73 -16.85
C HIS A 154 -7.11 15.20 -18.15
N ASP A 155 -5.86 14.83 -18.38
CA ASP A 155 -5.10 15.32 -19.53
C ASP A 155 -5.65 14.76 -20.86
N PRO A 156 -5.76 15.59 -21.92
CA PRO A 156 -6.22 15.15 -23.25
C PRO A 156 -5.36 14.04 -23.86
N ARG A 157 -4.07 13.95 -23.51
CA ARG A 157 -3.16 12.88 -23.95
C ARG A 157 -3.51 11.53 -23.33
N PHE A 158 -4.35 11.47 -22.29
CA PHE A 158 -4.91 10.20 -21.80
C PHE A 158 -6.01 9.72 -22.74
N ASN A 159 -5.57 9.20 -23.89
CA ASN A 159 -6.39 8.64 -24.93
C ASN A 159 -5.66 7.44 -25.55
N ALA A 160 -6.40 6.64 -26.32
CA ALA A 160 -5.86 5.41 -26.86
C ALA A 160 -4.76 5.61 -27.90
N ASP A 161 -4.74 6.72 -28.63
CA ASP A 161 -3.73 6.96 -29.66
C ASP A 161 -2.36 7.27 -29.05
N SER A 162 -2.31 8.22 -28.11
CA SER A 162 -1.07 8.60 -27.41
C SER A 162 -0.52 7.42 -26.61
N ILE A 163 -1.36 6.77 -25.81
CA ILE A 163 -0.92 5.66 -24.94
C ILE A 163 -0.49 4.45 -25.77
N MET A 164 -1.27 4.05 -26.79
CA MET A 164 -0.87 2.90 -27.62
C MET A 164 0.38 3.19 -28.45
N THR A 165 0.67 4.46 -28.75
CA THR A 165 1.93 4.84 -29.40
C THR A 165 3.11 4.53 -28.47
N GLU A 166 3.05 4.95 -27.21
CA GLU A 166 4.11 4.63 -26.24
C GLU A 166 4.21 3.12 -25.95
N ILE A 167 3.08 2.41 -25.83
CA ILE A 167 3.09 0.95 -25.63
C ILE A 167 3.82 0.24 -26.79
N ARG A 168 3.66 0.72 -28.03
CA ARG A 168 4.35 0.13 -29.18
C ARG A 168 5.87 0.28 -29.13
N LEU A 169 6.35 1.35 -28.48
CA LEU A 169 7.78 1.64 -28.32
C LEU A 169 8.42 0.83 -27.19
N VAL A 170 7.63 0.26 -26.28
CA VAL A 170 8.14 -0.69 -25.28
C VAL A 170 8.56 -1.96 -26.02
N SER A 171 9.85 -2.29 -25.98
CA SER A 171 10.39 -3.54 -26.54
C SER A 171 10.31 -4.63 -25.48
N ALA A 172 9.16 -5.28 -25.34
CA ALA A 172 9.01 -6.38 -24.39
C ALA A 172 9.51 -7.72 -24.96
N ASN A 173 9.57 -7.89 -26.30
CA ASN A 173 9.96 -9.14 -26.97
C ASN A 173 10.29 -8.90 -28.47
N ASP A 174 10.83 -9.91 -29.16
CA ASP A 174 11.21 -9.93 -30.61
C ASP A 174 10.07 -9.70 -31.62
N TYR A 175 8.84 -9.43 -31.17
CA TYR A 175 7.65 -9.25 -32.02
C TYR A 175 7.26 -7.78 -32.27
N GLY A 176 7.95 -6.81 -31.65
CA GLY A 176 7.50 -5.42 -31.62
C GLY A 176 6.15 -5.23 -30.89
N ASN A 177 5.64 -4.00 -30.79
CA ASN A 177 4.33 -3.66 -30.20
C ASN A 177 4.15 -3.93 -28.68
N GLY A 178 5.19 -3.87 -27.86
CA GLY A 178 5.05 -4.16 -26.42
C GLY A 178 4.66 -5.60 -26.10
N GLY A 179 4.85 -6.55 -27.03
CA GLY A 179 4.50 -7.96 -26.82
C GLY A 179 2.99 -8.27 -26.88
N LEU A 180 2.13 -7.28 -27.17
CA LEU A 180 0.68 -7.45 -27.21
C LEU A 180 0.19 -8.06 -28.54
N SER A 181 -0.68 -9.08 -28.44
CA SER A 181 -1.36 -9.65 -29.62
C SER A 181 -2.26 -8.63 -30.31
N PHE A 182 -2.68 -8.89 -31.56
CA PHE A 182 -3.64 -8.01 -32.24
C PHE A 182 -4.93 -7.81 -31.42
N ILE A 183 -5.47 -8.88 -30.84
CA ILE A 183 -6.68 -8.84 -30.01
C ILE A 183 -6.44 -7.99 -28.76
N ASP A 184 -5.31 -8.18 -28.08
CA ASP A 184 -5.00 -7.42 -26.86
C ASP A 184 -4.82 -5.94 -27.16
N ARG A 185 -4.24 -5.58 -28.31
CA ARG A 185 -4.17 -4.18 -28.75
C ARG A 185 -5.54 -3.54 -28.94
N GLN A 186 -6.52 -4.29 -29.48
CA GLN A 186 -7.89 -3.78 -29.61
C GLN A 186 -8.58 -3.66 -28.24
N ILE A 187 -8.37 -4.64 -27.35
CA ILE A 187 -8.86 -4.60 -25.97
C ILE A 187 -8.29 -3.38 -25.24
N TYR A 188 -6.98 -3.13 -25.33
CA TYR A 188 -6.37 -1.94 -24.73
C TYR A 188 -6.94 -0.64 -25.30
N ARG A 189 -6.96 -0.51 -26.64
CA ARG A 189 -7.39 0.71 -27.34
C ARG A 189 -8.85 1.06 -27.04
N TYR A 190 -9.76 0.10 -27.15
CA TYR A 190 -11.20 0.38 -27.12
C TYR A 190 -11.86 0.12 -25.76
N LEU A 191 -11.22 -0.64 -24.87
CA LEU A 191 -11.80 -1.02 -23.58
C LEU A 191 -10.94 -0.55 -22.41
N LEU A 192 -9.70 -1.04 -22.28
CA LEU A 192 -8.94 -0.83 -21.05
C LEU A 192 -8.54 0.63 -20.83
N ILE A 193 -8.03 1.32 -21.85
CA ILE A 193 -7.60 2.73 -21.72
C ILE A 193 -8.79 3.63 -21.36
N PRO A 194 -9.93 3.61 -22.09
CA PRO A 194 -11.10 4.42 -21.70
C PRO A 194 -11.66 4.08 -20.32
N LEU A 195 -11.73 2.78 -19.96
CA LEU A 195 -12.23 2.36 -18.66
C LEU A 195 -11.31 2.75 -17.52
N THR A 196 -9.98 2.64 -17.68
CA THR A 196 -9.03 3.10 -16.67
C THR A 196 -9.12 4.61 -16.49
N LYS A 197 -9.23 5.40 -17.58
CA LYS A 197 -9.45 6.85 -17.47
C LYS A 197 -10.69 7.15 -16.62
N LYS A 198 -11.81 6.52 -16.96
CA LYS A 198 -13.07 6.68 -16.22
C LYS A 198 -12.94 6.27 -14.76
N ALA A 199 -12.28 5.16 -14.48
CA ALA A 199 -12.07 4.66 -13.12
C ALA A 199 -11.21 5.60 -12.29
N LEU A 200 -10.13 6.16 -12.85
CA LEU A 200 -9.28 7.14 -12.17
C LEU A 200 -10.04 8.44 -11.84
N LEU A 201 -10.86 8.93 -12.78
CA LEU A 201 -11.70 10.11 -12.56
C LEU A 201 -12.79 9.86 -11.51
N GLU A 202 -13.34 8.65 -11.44
CA GLU A 202 -14.30 8.28 -10.39
C GLU A 202 -13.61 8.14 -9.04
N GLN A 203 -12.42 7.54 -9.01
CA GLN A 203 -11.63 7.37 -7.81
C GLN A 203 -11.20 8.71 -7.21
N GLU A 204 -10.84 9.70 -8.03
CA GLU A 204 -10.46 11.05 -7.58
C GLU A 204 -11.50 11.68 -6.65
N LYS A 205 -12.80 11.42 -6.88
CA LYS A 205 -13.89 11.94 -6.05
C LYS A 205 -13.82 11.49 -4.59
N GLN A 206 -13.13 10.38 -4.31
CA GLN A 206 -12.90 9.87 -2.95
C GLN A 206 -11.65 10.48 -2.30
N PHE A 207 -10.86 11.25 -3.05
CA PHE A 207 -9.60 11.85 -2.64
C PHE A 207 -9.64 13.39 -2.65
N THR A 208 -10.83 13.99 -2.80
CA THR A 208 -11.02 15.45 -2.83
C THR A 208 -10.56 16.14 -1.56
N TRP A 209 -10.73 15.49 -0.39
CA TRP A 209 -10.24 15.97 0.90
C TRP A 209 -8.74 16.30 0.93
N MET A 210 -7.90 15.66 0.11
CA MET A 210 -6.46 15.94 0.06
C MET A 210 -6.13 17.36 -0.44
N ASN A 211 -7.09 18.02 -1.07
CA ASN A 211 -6.93 19.35 -1.66
C ASN A 211 -7.87 20.40 -1.00
N ARG A 212 -8.50 20.05 0.13
CA ARG A 212 -9.44 20.92 0.83
C ARG A 212 -8.72 22.08 1.54
N TYR A 213 -9.42 23.19 1.73
CA TYR A 213 -8.98 24.31 2.57
C TYR A 213 -9.37 24.06 4.03
N VAL A 214 -8.44 24.32 4.95
CA VAL A 214 -8.61 24.16 6.41
C VAL A 214 -8.77 25.54 7.06
N SER A 215 -7.99 25.86 8.10
CA SER A 215 -8.02 27.15 8.78
C SER A 215 -7.55 28.30 7.89
N ASN A 216 -8.20 29.47 8.03
CA ASN A 216 -7.87 30.71 7.31
C ASN A 216 -7.83 30.55 5.78
N ASN A 217 -8.67 29.67 5.23
CA ASN A 217 -8.74 29.39 3.80
C ASN A 217 -7.37 28.96 3.21
N GLN A 218 -6.52 28.32 4.03
CA GLN A 218 -5.26 27.73 3.59
C GLN A 218 -5.47 26.28 3.15
N PRO A 219 -4.85 25.82 2.06
CA PRO A 219 -4.96 24.42 1.65
C PRO A 219 -4.37 23.49 2.73
N LYS A 220 -4.89 22.26 2.84
CA LYS A 220 -4.24 21.22 3.65
C LYS A 220 -2.75 21.12 3.26
N PRO A 221 -1.84 21.05 4.23
CA PRO A 221 -0.42 20.90 3.92
C PRO A 221 -0.21 19.61 3.11
N PRO A 222 0.71 19.62 2.12
CA PRO A 222 1.11 18.40 1.44
C PRO A 222 1.61 17.37 2.46
N TRP A 223 1.35 16.08 2.22
CA TRP A 223 1.84 15.04 3.12
C TRP A 223 3.37 15.01 3.17
N GLY A 224 4.02 15.32 2.05
CA GLY A 224 5.47 15.27 1.92
C GLY A 224 6.00 13.85 1.69
N PRO A 225 7.33 13.70 1.50
CA PRO A 225 7.96 12.40 1.33
C PRO A 225 7.85 11.54 2.59
N GLY A 226 7.70 10.23 2.38
CA GLY A 226 7.70 9.22 3.43
C GLY A 226 6.53 9.27 4.40
N ARG A 227 5.44 9.93 3.99
CA ARG A 227 4.27 10.14 4.83
C ARG A 227 2.97 9.82 4.10
N ASP A 228 1.98 9.40 4.88
CA ASP A 228 0.58 9.37 4.50
C ASP A 228 -0.31 9.94 5.60
N ASP A 229 -1.56 10.27 5.26
CA ASP A 229 -2.57 10.62 6.24
C ASP A 229 -3.42 9.39 6.56
N ALA A 230 -2.79 8.41 7.24
CA ALA A 230 -3.30 7.06 7.43
C ALA A 230 -4.71 7.02 8.06
N MET A 231 -4.99 7.91 9.02
CA MET A 231 -6.28 7.92 9.72
C MET A 231 -7.36 8.65 8.94
N ASN A 232 -7.06 9.74 8.23
CA ASN A 232 -8.06 10.31 7.32
C ASN A 232 -8.34 9.39 6.14
N LEU A 233 -7.34 8.65 5.64
CA LEU A 233 -7.57 7.57 4.67
C LEU A 233 -8.54 6.54 5.24
N THR A 234 -8.27 6.01 6.44
CA THR A 234 -9.15 5.01 7.06
C THR A 234 -10.55 5.56 7.28
N LYS A 235 -10.64 6.78 7.82
CA LYS A 235 -11.89 7.49 8.08
C LYS A 235 -12.70 7.64 6.79
N TYR A 236 -12.17 8.24 5.74
CA TYR A 236 -12.98 8.56 4.56
C TYR A 236 -13.19 7.37 3.60
N PHE A 237 -12.31 6.36 3.58
CA PHE A 237 -12.46 5.21 2.70
C PHE A 237 -13.24 4.05 3.32
N MET A 238 -13.16 3.87 4.64
CA MET A 238 -13.81 2.75 5.31
C MET A 238 -15.10 3.15 6.03
N THR A 239 -15.30 4.44 6.31
CA THR A 239 -16.47 4.93 7.03
C THR A 239 -17.38 5.77 6.12
N SER A 240 -18.58 6.09 6.63
CA SER A 240 -19.49 7.05 5.98
C SER A 240 -19.41 8.44 6.63
N MET A 241 -18.33 8.74 7.36
CA MET A 241 -18.15 10.04 8.00
C MET A 241 -17.90 11.14 6.97
N PRO A 242 -18.40 12.37 7.21
CA PRO A 242 -18.09 13.50 6.35
C PRO A 242 -16.61 13.86 6.42
N GLU A 243 -16.10 14.39 5.31
CA GLU A 243 -14.79 15.03 5.28
C GLU A 243 -14.74 16.20 6.28
N ASP A 244 -13.62 16.32 6.99
CA ASP A 244 -13.37 17.38 7.98
C ASP A 244 -12.01 18.05 7.73
N ASP A 245 -11.71 19.06 8.53
CA ASP A 245 -10.52 19.90 8.35
C ASP A 245 -9.30 19.37 9.12
N THR A 246 -9.36 18.14 9.65
CA THR A 246 -8.25 17.53 10.39
C THR A 246 -7.05 17.24 9.49
N VAL A 247 -5.86 17.36 10.05
CA VAL A 247 -4.58 17.12 9.36
C VAL A 247 -3.87 15.98 10.09
N GLY A 248 -3.59 14.88 9.39
CA GLY A 248 -2.93 13.72 9.97
C GLY A 248 -1.76 13.09 9.20
N PRO A 249 -0.97 13.79 8.35
CA PRO A 249 0.22 13.18 7.77
C PRO A 249 1.19 12.67 8.83
N THR A 250 1.55 11.40 8.76
CA THR A 250 2.52 10.75 9.64
C THR A 250 3.58 10.03 8.84
N ASP A 251 4.79 9.94 9.41
CA ASP A 251 5.88 9.15 8.85
C ASP A 251 5.52 7.66 8.85
N PHE A 252 5.94 6.95 7.81
CA PHE A 252 5.72 5.51 7.72
C PHE A 252 6.55 4.79 8.78
N PRO A 253 5.92 4.14 9.78
CA PRO A 253 6.69 3.51 10.83
C PRO A 253 7.42 2.27 10.32
N SER A 254 8.53 1.92 10.96
CA SER A 254 9.07 0.56 10.85
C SER A 254 8.04 -0.46 11.37
N ILE A 255 7.88 -1.58 10.67
CA ILE A 255 6.95 -2.66 11.02
C ILE A 255 7.63 -4.01 11.19
N TRP A 256 8.94 -4.02 11.47
CA TRP A 256 9.61 -5.20 11.99
C TRP A 256 9.30 -5.39 13.47
N ASN A 257 9.53 -6.60 13.95
CA ASN A 257 9.51 -6.97 15.35
C ASN A 257 8.19 -6.58 16.06
N LEU A 258 7.05 -6.74 15.38
CA LEU A 258 5.75 -6.30 15.92
C LEU A 258 5.30 -7.12 17.14
N GLY A 259 5.87 -8.31 17.37
CA GLY A 259 5.55 -9.18 18.50
C GLY A 259 5.96 -8.59 19.86
N ILE A 260 6.96 -7.71 19.89
CA ILE A 260 7.34 -6.99 21.13
C ILE A 260 6.55 -5.69 21.32
N ARG A 261 5.80 -5.26 20.31
CA ARG A 261 5.04 -3.99 20.28
C ARG A 261 3.55 -4.17 20.54
N SER A 262 3.08 -5.41 20.66
CA SER A 262 1.66 -5.75 20.78
C SER A 262 1.36 -6.78 21.87
N GLY A 263 0.08 -6.90 22.24
CA GLY A 263 -0.37 -7.73 23.35
C GLY A 263 -0.31 -6.98 24.68
N LYS A 264 0.10 -7.67 25.74
CA LYS A 264 0.14 -7.09 27.11
C LYS A 264 1.56 -6.82 27.58
N ASP A 265 1.74 -5.78 28.37
CA ASP A 265 2.99 -5.54 29.09
C ASP A 265 3.21 -6.55 30.24
N LYS A 266 4.29 -6.38 31.03
CA LYS A 266 4.57 -7.23 32.19
C LYS A 266 3.53 -7.13 33.31
N ALA A 267 2.77 -6.04 33.37
CA ALA A 267 1.70 -5.82 34.34
C ALA A 267 0.32 -6.27 33.84
N GLY A 268 0.24 -6.88 32.64
CA GLY A 268 -1.02 -7.34 32.04
C GLY A 268 -1.85 -6.22 31.39
N LYS A 269 -1.33 -4.99 31.29
CA LYS A 269 -1.97 -3.85 30.63
C LYS A 269 -1.80 -3.98 29.11
N GLN A 270 -2.86 -3.62 28.37
CA GLN A 270 -2.85 -3.66 26.90
C GLN A 270 -1.85 -2.65 26.33
N MET A 271 -1.06 -3.10 25.35
CA MET A 271 -0.22 -2.27 24.50
C MET A 271 -0.96 -1.94 23.20
N LEU A 272 -0.71 -0.76 22.66
CA LEU A 272 -1.42 -0.17 21.53
C LEU A 272 -0.45 0.10 20.37
N LEU A 273 -1.01 0.13 19.16
CA LEU A 273 -0.35 0.34 17.88
C LEU A 273 -0.95 1.57 17.19
N ASN A 274 -0.37 1.92 16.05
CA ASN A 274 -0.53 3.24 15.41
C ASN A 274 0.04 4.36 16.29
N TRP A 275 0.33 5.51 15.68
CA TRP A 275 1.02 6.60 16.36
C TRP A 275 0.28 7.09 17.61
N THR A 276 -1.04 7.13 17.56
CA THR A 276 -1.88 7.63 18.66
C THR A 276 -2.39 6.51 19.58
N GLY A 277 -2.17 5.23 19.24
CA GLY A 277 -2.64 4.06 20.00
C GLY A 277 -3.97 3.47 19.50
N ASP A 278 -4.34 3.76 18.25
CA ASP A 278 -5.69 3.53 17.69
C ASP A 278 -6.13 2.05 17.70
N THR A 279 -5.17 1.12 17.81
CA THR A 279 -5.43 -0.31 17.60
C THR A 279 -4.69 -1.20 18.61
N PRO A 280 -5.33 -2.22 19.21
CA PRO A 280 -4.70 -3.06 20.23
C PRO A 280 -3.92 -4.27 19.69
N ALA A 281 -4.01 -4.57 18.39
CA ALA A 281 -3.44 -5.79 17.82
C ALA A 281 -2.86 -5.59 16.41
N VAL A 282 -1.73 -6.25 16.13
CA VAL A 282 -1.04 -6.23 14.82
C VAL A 282 -1.98 -6.66 13.72
N ARG A 283 -2.67 -7.77 13.96
CA ARG A 283 -3.72 -8.31 13.11
C ARG A 283 -4.73 -7.27 12.63
N SER A 284 -5.19 -6.41 13.54
CA SER A 284 -6.17 -5.37 13.23
C SER A 284 -5.58 -4.29 12.35
N VAL A 285 -4.37 -3.81 12.67
CA VAL A 285 -3.65 -2.83 11.83
C VAL A 285 -3.50 -3.36 10.41
N LEU A 286 -3.05 -4.61 10.25
CA LEU A 286 -2.87 -5.22 8.94
C LEU A 286 -4.18 -5.32 8.14
N ILE A 287 -5.26 -5.77 8.78
CA ILE A 287 -6.58 -5.85 8.16
C ILE A 287 -7.05 -4.47 7.71
N ASP A 288 -7.04 -3.47 8.59
CA ASP A 288 -7.57 -2.14 8.29
C ASP A 288 -6.74 -1.43 7.23
N SER A 289 -5.41 -1.49 7.31
CA SER A 289 -4.53 -0.94 6.28
C SER A 289 -4.73 -1.61 4.93
N ALA A 290 -4.91 -2.93 4.87
CA ALA A 290 -5.14 -3.63 3.61
C ALA A 290 -6.51 -3.30 3.01
N LEU A 291 -7.56 -3.19 3.82
CA LEU A 291 -8.88 -2.72 3.38
C LEU A 291 -8.82 -1.28 2.85
N GLY A 292 -8.08 -0.38 3.53
CA GLY A 292 -7.83 0.98 3.07
C GLY A 292 -7.14 1.02 1.70
N LEU A 293 -6.14 0.16 1.48
CA LEU A 293 -5.49 -0.02 0.18
C LEU A 293 -6.41 -0.67 -0.89
N GLY A 294 -7.57 -1.18 -0.49
CA GLY A 294 -8.59 -1.71 -1.40
C GLY A 294 -8.57 -3.21 -1.59
N ALA A 295 -7.89 -3.93 -0.70
CA ALA A 295 -7.96 -5.38 -0.66
C ALA A 295 -9.41 -5.80 -0.39
N PRO A 296 -10.05 -6.59 -1.26
CA PRO A 296 -11.39 -7.05 -1.01
C PRO A 296 -11.38 -8.15 0.08
N PRO A 297 -12.41 -8.21 0.96
CA PRO A 297 -12.51 -9.16 2.07
C PRO A 297 -12.89 -10.57 1.56
N ARG A 298 -12.03 -11.17 0.73
CA ARG A 298 -12.21 -12.52 0.13
C ARG A 298 -11.64 -13.59 1.06
N PRO A 299 -12.00 -14.88 0.93
CA PRO A 299 -11.57 -15.92 1.88
C PRO A 299 -10.06 -16.01 2.17
N TRP A 300 -9.21 -15.78 1.16
CA TRP A 300 -7.75 -15.83 1.31
C TRP A 300 -7.18 -14.59 2.04
N PHE A 301 -7.93 -13.48 2.12
CA PHE A 301 -7.51 -12.20 2.71
C PHE A 301 -7.10 -12.37 4.18
N LEU A 302 -7.97 -13.00 4.98
CA LEU A 302 -7.68 -13.21 6.39
C LEU A 302 -6.46 -14.10 6.58
N GLN A 303 -6.32 -15.18 5.80
CA GLN A 303 -5.12 -16.02 5.87
C GLN A 303 -3.86 -15.20 5.56
N ARG A 304 -3.87 -14.40 4.48
CA ARG A 304 -2.70 -13.59 4.13
C ARG A 304 -2.32 -12.60 5.21
N MET A 305 -3.31 -11.91 5.79
CA MET A 305 -3.06 -10.97 6.88
C MET A 305 -2.49 -11.70 8.13
N ALA A 306 -2.73 -13.02 8.29
CA ALA A 306 -2.26 -13.79 9.45
C ALA A 306 -0.83 -14.27 9.24
N ASP A 307 -0.50 -14.60 7.98
CA ASP A 307 0.86 -14.90 7.56
C ASP A 307 1.75 -13.65 7.71
N LEU A 308 1.25 -12.47 7.29
CA LEU A 308 1.93 -11.19 7.50
C LEU A 308 2.12 -10.85 8.97
N ASP A 309 1.11 -11.06 9.82
CA ASP A 309 1.22 -10.87 11.27
C ASP A 309 2.36 -11.73 11.82
N ARG A 310 2.34 -13.02 11.53
CA ARG A 310 3.38 -13.95 11.98
C ARG A 310 4.77 -13.55 11.47
N TYR A 311 4.87 -13.15 10.20
CA TYR A 311 6.14 -12.77 9.60
C TYR A 311 6.71 -11.51 10.25
N LEU A 312 5.95 -10.41 10.24
CA LEU A 312 6.37 -9.11 10.75
C LEU A 312 6.54 -9.09 12.27
N SER A 313 5.79 -9.92 12.98
CA SER A 313 5.96 -10.09 14.43
C SER A 313 7.30 -10.74 14.80
N ASN A 314 7.88 -11.54 13.90
CA ASN A 314 9.14 -12.27 14.12
C ASN A 314 10.33 -11.74 13.31
N LEU A 315 10.12 -10.82 12.36
CA LEU A 315 11.17 -10.23 11.55
C LEU A 315 12.00 -9.26 12.40
N PRO A 316 13.31 -9.49 12.64
CA PRO A 316 14.14 -8.55 13.38
C PRO A 316 14.50 -7.31 12.53
N PRO A 317 14.82 -6.16 13.16
CA PRO A 317 15.43 -5.04 12.44
C PRO A 317 16.79 -5.42 11.84
N PRO A 318 17.25 -4.72 10.79
CA PRO A 318 18.59 -4.93 10.27
C PRO A 318 19.65 -4.53 11.32
N ALA A 319 20.73 -5.30 11.40
CA ALA A 319 21.88 -4.97 12.23
C ALA A 319 22.59 -3.72 11.70
N TRP A 320 23.36 -3.05 12.57
CA TRP A 320 24.24 -1.95 12.18
C TRP A 320 25.27 -2.44 11.14
N PRO A 321 25.20 -2.01 9.87
CA PRO A 321 25.98 -2.62 8.80
C PRO A 321 27.41 -2.06 8.74
N PHE A 322 27.68 -0.95 9.42
CA PHE A 322 28.96 -0.27 9.35
C PHE A 322 29.98 -0.79 10.36
N GLY A 323 29.82 -2.02 10.88
CA GLY A 323 30.74 -2.57 11.90
C GLY A 323 32.22 -2.55 11.50
N HIS A 324 32.53 -2.68 10.22
CA HIS A 324 33.92 -2.61 9.71
C HIS A 324 34.48 -1.18 9.59
N ALA A 325 33.64 -0.21 9.20
CA ALA A 325 34.08 1.17 8.94
C ALA A 325 33.85 2.10 10.15
N ASN A 326 32.78 1.86 10.90
CA ASN A 326 32.33 2.57 12.09
C ASN A 326 31.92 1.56 13.17
N PRO A 327 32.88 0.84 13.77
CA PRO A 327 32.60 -0.12 14.82
C PRO A 327 31.96 0.56 16.03
N ILE A 328 31.01 -0.13 16.68
CA ILE A 328 30.40 0.35 17.92
C ILE A 328 31.46 0.35 19.01
N ASN A 329 31.75 1.52 19.58
CA ASN A 329 32.60 1.64 20.76
C ASN A 329 31.85 1.03 21.97
N GLN A 330 32.29 -0.16 22.38
CA GLN A 330 31.62 -0.94 23.42
C GLN A 330 31.63 -0.25 24.80
N ALA A 331 32.68 0.51 25.13
CA ALA A 331 32.74 1.25 26.39
C ALA A 331 31.70 2.37 26.42
N LEU A 332 31.56 3.13 25.33
CA LEU A 332 30.52 4.16 25.20
C LEU A 332 29.11 3.56 25.13
N ALA A 333 28.94 2.42 24.45
CA ALA A 333 27.66 1.73 24.40
C ALA A 333 27.22 1.24 25.80
N ALA A 334 28.15 0.70 26.59
CA ALA A 334 27.88 0.29 27.97
C ALA A 334 27.51 1.48 28.87
N GLU A 335 28.14 2.64 28.68
CA GLU A 335 27.76 3.86 29.39
C GLU A 335 26.38 4.37 28.95
N GLY A 336 26.13 4.39 27.64
CA GLY A 336 24.82 4.70 27.06
C GLY A 336 23.71 3.78 27.55
N GLN A 337 24.01 2.49 27.79
CA GLN A 337 23.05 1.54 28.35
C GLN A 337 22.61 1.94 29.77
N LYS A 338 23.50 2.48 30.61
CA LYS A 338 23.13 2.97 31.94
C LYS A 338 22.20 4.18 31.86
N ILE A 339 22.50 5.11 30.96
CA ILE A 339 21.65 6.29 30.70
C ILE A 339 20.28 5.83 30.19
N TYR A 340 20.24 4.94 29.19
CA TYR A 340 19.00 4.38 28.67
C TYR A 340 18.17 3.70 29.76
N ALA A 341 18.79 2.89 30.61
CA ALA A 341 18.12 2.21 31.72
C ALA A 341 17.50 3.20 32.71
N ARG A 342 18.17 4.32 32.99
CA ARG A 342 17.70 5.36 33.92
C ARG A 342 16.59 6.23 33.32
N ASP A 343 16.77 6.70 32.09
CA ASP A 343 16.00 7.82 31.55
C ASP A 343 14.98 7.41 30.46
N CYS A 344 15.21 6.29 29.78
CA CYS A 344 14.43 5.92 28.58
C CYS A 344 13.62 4.63 28.76
N ALA A 345 14.13 3.69 29.57
CA ALA A 345 13.64 2.33 29.61
C ALA A 345 12.19 2.21 30.10
N SER A 346 11.72 3.10 30.98
CA SER A 346 10.32 3.09 31.44
C SER A 346 9.32 3.17 30.27
N CYS A 347 9.67 3.92 29.22
CA CYS A 347 8.88 4.06 27.99
C CYS A 347 9.30 3.09 26.88
N HIS A 348 10.60 2.88 26.66
CA HIS A 348 11.05 2.23 25.43
C HIS A 348 11.53 0.78 25.58
N VAL A 349 11.72 0.26 26.80
CA VAL A 349 12.15 -1.14 26.95
C VAL A 349 11.00 -2.07 26.54
N PRO A 350 11.22 -3.14 25.76
CA PRO A 350 10.15 -4.04 25.38
C PRO A 350 9.27 -4.49 26.57
N ARG A 351 7.95 -4.30 26.44
CA ARG A 351 6.94 -4.60 27.48
C ARG A 351 7.19 -3.85 28.81
N GLY A 352 7.80 -2.67 28.76
CA GLY A 352 7.96 -1.75 29.88
C GLY A 352 6.65 -1.13 30.35
N GLU A 353 6.72 -0.31 31.39
CA GLU A 353 5.53 0.29 32.01
C GLU A 353 4.78 1.23 31.06
N PHE A 354 5.46 1.97 30.18
CA PHE A 354 4.82 2.90 29.25
C PHE A 354 4.99 2.50 27.78
N THR A 355 5.64 1.37 27.50
CA THR A 355 5.91 0.89 26.14
C THR A 355 4.64 0.60 25.38
N ASN A 356 4.55 1.18 24.18
CA ASN A 356 3.37 1.12 23.34
C ASN A 356 2.10 1.57 24.08
N LYS A 357 2.23 2.50 25.02
CA LYS A 357 1.11 3.18 25.68
C LYS A 357 1.15 4.66 25.35
N VAL A 358 -0.03 5.27 25.37
CA VAL A 358 -0.17 6.69 25.03
C VAL A 358 0.47 7.53 26.12
N ILE A 359 1.49 8.30 25.74
CA ILE A 359 2.10 9.34 26.55
C ILE A 359 1.31 10.63 26.30
N PRO A 360 0.75 11.28 27.34
CA PRO A 360 -0.04 12.50 27.17
C PRO A 360 0.69 13.57 26.36
N ILE A 361 -0.02 14.29 25.48
CA ILE A 361 0.59 15.32 24.64
C ILE A 361 1.34 16.39 25.43
N ALA A 362 0.77 16.81 26.56
CA ALA A 362 1.38 17.81 27.45
C ALA A 362 2.72 17.36 28.05
N GLN A 363 2.97 16.05 28.11
CA GLN A 363 4.23 15.48 28.59
C GLN A 363 5.22 15.27 27.44
N ILE A 364 4.79 14.73 26.31
CA ILE A 364 5.70 14.39 25.19
C ILE A 364 6.10 15.63 24.37
N GLY A 365 5.25 16.65 24.29
CA GLY A 365 5.57 17.95 23.69
C GLY A 365 5.80 17.96 22.18
N THR A 366 5.41 16.90 21.46
CA THR A 366 5.46 16.84 19.99
C THR A 366 4.25 17.53 19.35
N ASP A 367 4.26 17.66 18.02
CA ASP A 367 3.13 18.19 17.25
C ASP A 367 1.81 17.43 17.55
N PRO A 368 0.69 18.14 17.82
CA PRO A 368 -0.57 17.50 18.20
C PRO A 368 -1.48 17.14 17.02
N GLU A 369 -1.28 17.66 15.81
CA GLU A 369 -2.30 17.72 14.76
C GLU A 369 -2.87 16.34 14.40
N ARG A 370 -1.99 15.34 14.27
CA ARG A 370 -2.40 13.97 13.95
C ARG A 370 -3.39 13.39 14.96
N MET A 371 -3.33 13.74 16.24
CA MET A 371 -4.27 13.17 17.23
C MET A 371 -5.71 13.60 16.98
N HIS A 372 -5.92 14.75 16.35
CA HIS A 372 -7.25 15.28 16.08
C HIS A 372 -7.93 14.58 14.89
N SER A 373 -7.18 13.84 14.06
CA SER A 373 -7.73 13.14 12.89
C SER A 373 -8.59 11.91 13.22
N TRP A 374 -8.44 11.34 14.42
CA TRP A 374 -9.13 10.13 14.84
C TRP A 374 -9.97 10.37 16.10
N SER A 375 -11.20 9.84 16.12
CA SER A 375 -12.17 10.07 17.20
C SER A 375 -12.89 8.78 17.59
N LYS A 376 -13.56 8.80 18.76
CA LYS A 376 -14.44 7.71 19.19
C LYS A 376 -15.44 7.32 18.11
N ALA A 377 -16.14 8.31 17.53
CA ALA A 377 -17.12 8.09 16.49
C ALA A 377 -16.51 7.43 15.24
N ALA A 378 -15.27 7.81 14.88
CA ALA A 378 -14.54 7.17 13.79
C ALA A 378 -14.20 5.71 14.10
N ALA A 379 -13.74 5.42 15.32
CA ALA A 379 -13.46 4.06 15.75
C ALA A 379 -14.72 3.17 15.75
N GLU A 380 -15.83 3.66 16.30
CA GLU A 380 -17.11 2.94 16.34
C GLU A 380 -17.62 2.62 14.93
N GLU A 381 -17.59 3.61 14.03
CA GLU A 381 -18.04 3.44 12.66
C GLU A 381 -17.13 2.51 11.84
N ALA A 382 -15.80 2.65 11.97
CA ALA A 382 -14.85 1.75 11.32
C ALA A 382 -15.04 0.30 11.78
N ASN A 383 -15.18 0.09 13.09
CA ASN A 383 -15.46 -1.23 13.67
C ASN A 383 -16.78 -1.82 13.17
N ARG A 384 -17.85 -1.00 13.07
CA ARG A 384 -19.14 -1.42 12.52
C ARG A 384 -19.00 -1.86 11.05
N LYS A 385 -18.33 -1.06 10.23
CA LYS A 385 -18.13 -1.34 8.79
C LYS A 385 -17.33 -2.61 8.55
N VAL A 386 -16.24 -2.83 9.29
CA VAL A 386 -15.46 -4.07 9.19
C VAL A 386 -16.29 -5.30 9.60
N LYS A 387 -17.13 -5.16 10.64
CA LYS A 387 -18.05 -6.23 11.05
C LYS A 387 -19.12 -6.52 9.99
N GLU A 388 -19.66 -5.50 9.32
CA GLU A 388 -20.60 -5.66 8.19
C GLU A 388 -19.97 -6.38 7.00
N MET A 389 -18.64 -6.28 6.83
CA MET A 389 -17.89 -7.06 5.84
C MET A 389 -17.68 -8.53 6.25
N GLY A 390 -18.16 -8.95 7.42
CA GLY A 390 -18.01 -10.31 7.94
C GLY A 390 -16.62 -10.60 8.50
N ILE A 391 -15.83 -9.57 8.82
CA ILE A 391 -14.50 -9.71 9.39
C ILE A 391 -14.57 -9.52 10.91
N ASP A 392 -14.07 -10.51 11.65
CA ASP A 392 -13.85 -10.40 13.09
C ASP A 392 -12.38 -10.08 13.37
N ARG A 393 -12.14 -9.01 14.11
CA ARG A 393 -10.81 -8.56 14.56
C ARG A 393 -10.92 -7.78 15.87
N PRO A 394 -9.85 -7.71 16.68
CA PRO A 394 -9.79 -6.79 17.80
C PRO A 394 -10.16 -5.36 17.36
N LEU A 395 -11.03 -4.72 18.14
CA LEU A 395 -11.63 -3.45 17.79
C LEU A 395 -10.59 -2.33 17.87
N MET A 396 -10.69 -1.36 16.95
CA MET A 396 -9.99 -0.09 17.11
C MET A 396 -10.55 0.61 18.35
N THR A 397 -9.69 1.23 19.12
CA THR A 397 -10.03 1.79 20.43
C THR A 397 -10.32 3.29 20.33
N GLU A 398 -11.22 3.75 21.19
CA GLU A 398 -11.27 5.16 21.61
C GLU A 398 -10.04 5.45 22.46
N LEU A 399 -9.46 6.65 22.31
CA LEU A 399 -8.28 7.01 23.09
C LEU A 399 -8.53 8.23 23.95
N ASP A 400 -8.44 7.97 25.24
CA ASP A 400 -8.22 8.90 26.34
C ASP A 400 -7.16 8.22 27.23
N PRO A 401 -5.96 8.81 27.47
CA PRO A 401 -5.54 10.17 27.14
C PRO A 401 -5.11 10.39 25.68
N TYR A 402 -5.19 11.65 25.23
CA TYR A 402 -4.69 12.12 23.94
C TYR A 402 -3.16 12.26 23.95
N GLY A 403 -2.49 11.67 22.96
CA GLY A 403 -1.03 11.71 22.85
C GLY A 403 -0.49 10.69 21.86
N TYR A 404 0.75 10.25 22.04
CA TYR A 404 1.41 9.29 21.15
C TYR A 404 2.00 8.10 21.90
N VAL A 405 2.02 6.95 21.25
CA VAL A 405 2.64 5.74 21.82
C VAL A 405 4.17 5.83 21.80
N SER A 406 4.81 5.19 22.79
CA SER A 406 6.27 5.07 22.86
C SER A 406 6.75 3.66 22.46
N PRO A 407 7.06 3.41 21.17
CA PRO A 407 7.50 2.08 20.73
C PRO A 407 8.95 1.80 21.17
N PRO A 408 9.37 0.53 21.26
CA PRO A 408 10.77 0.17 21.41
C PRO A 408 11.68 0.86 20.40
N LEU A 409 12.93 1.12 20.78
CA LEU A 409 13.94 1.77 19.93
C LEU A 409 14.75 0.77 19.08
N ASP A 410 14.18 -0.40 18.79
CA ASP A 410 14.85 -1.41 17.98
C ASP A 410 15.00 -0.93 16.52
N GLY A 411 16.18 -1.15 15.95
CA GLY A 411 16.51 -0.70 14.59
C GLY A 411 16.57 0.82 14.42
N LEU A 412 16.73 1.61 15.50
CA LEU A 412 16.65 3.09 15.46
C LEU A 412 17.55 3.74 14.40
N TRP A 413 18.71 3.15 14.10
CA TRP A 413 19.63 3.64 13.07
C TRP A 413 18.99 3.71 11.67
N MET A 414 17.98 2.89 11.40
CA MET A 414 17.25 2.77 10.13
C MET A 414 15.83 3.36 10.20
N ARG A 415 15.55 4.18 11.23
CA ARG A 415 14.23 4.77 11.48
C ARG A 415 14.21 6.29 11.37
N ALA A 416 15.27 6.89 10.81
CA ALA A 416 15.24 8.29 10.47
C ALA A 416 14.35 8.52 9.22
N PRO A 417 13.66 9.67 9.13
CA PRO A 417 13.56 10.72 10.15
C PRO A 417 12.72 10.28 11.36
N TYR A 418 12.89 10.95 12.50
CA TYR A 418 12.30 10.56 13.77
C TYR A 418 10.98 11.30 14.09
N LEU A 419 10.30 10.83 15.14
CA LEU A 419 8.97 11.24 15.59
C LEU A 419 7.84 10.81 14.65
N HIS A 420 6.59 10.98 15.09
CA HIS A 420 5.41 10.48 14.36
C HIS A 420 5.22 11.12 12.98
N ASN A 421 5.82 12.29 12.74
CA ASN A 421 5.71 13.06 11.51
C ASN A 421 7.07 13.25 10.82
N GLY A 422 8.12 12.53 11.21
CA GLY A 422 9.42 12.56 10.53
C GLY A 422 10.08 13.95 10.51
N SER A 423 9.91 14.73 11.57
CA SER A 423 10.35 16.13 11.65
C SER A 423 11.78 16.32 12.15
N VAL A 424 12.43 15.24 12.63
CA VAL A 424 13.78 15.25 13.21
C VAL A 424 14.73 14.37 12.43
#